data_AF-A0A323U8W9-F1
#
_entry.id   AF-A0A323U8W9-F1
#
_cell.length_a   1.000
_cell.length_b   1.000
_cell.length_c   1.000
_cell.angle_alpha   90.00
_cell.angle_beta   90.00
_cell.angle_gamma   90.00
#
_symmetry.space_group_name_H-M   'P 1'
#
loop_
_entity.id
_entity.type
_entity.pdbx_description
1 polymer ?
#
loop_
_entity_poly.entity_id
_entity_poly.type
_entity_poly.pdbx_seq_one_letter_code
_entity_poly.pdbx_strand_id
1 'polypeptide(L)'
;MAARNSPRTSRRHLAEVEAAVAEYAKPLWERVAAWRLRWLRLVLRRIRPDLERLISIRTPPPEAVLLEQLIRQAAVQIPQPDATDLAPDLLDLGRKIALQYGFLPNDPRTATLEKEFKALLQSDLSSYWRTLTDPATLARRLAELRGENKTTAQIIQAVQREYGAEFYSAERLVRTLYNSGANRAQYEALLAQGYTHLRWLTARDNRVRAAHGSSRFDHRRMDGVTVPIGEPFVTPAGSRLRYPGDRSLGAPAGEVVNCRCTVVGVVLEGTMKGVEREQIQIGVHVLASSSVLSRSKTKQVFRAINTAGLEGFLREHPLARLDVVRAQVVGGRQINGEYDEQTQELWVNARRSERTFAQPFKLGATPTVSALAPTLLEAIQRSLIHELAHHVFSRKIFATPLEGAVIEAAKLGTPLTFRASVGTKEYFAECFAAYTYERDLLQKHDPVGYAMIRKVREELGLP
;
A
#
# COMPACT_ATOMS: atom_id res chain seq x y z
N MET A 1 -8.36 -8.37 21.63
CA MET A 1 -7.09 -7.67 22.00
C MET A 1 -7.13 -6.29 21.35
N ALA A 2 -7.51 -5.27 22.12
CA ALA A 2 -7.71 -3.90 21.65
C ALA A 2 -6.59 -3.46 20.68
N ALA A 3 -6.97 -3.08 19.46
CA ALA A 3 -6.08 -2.44 18.51
C ALA A 3 -5.29 -1.39 19.27
N ARG A 4 -3.95 -1.51 19.26
CA ARG A 4 -3.03 -0.62 19.95
C ARG A 4 -3.32 0.81 19.48
N ASN A 5 -4.20 1.51 20.20
CA ASN A 5 -4.38 2.96 20.18
C ASN A 5 -3.07 3.53 20.70
N SER A 6 -2.05 3.63 19.84
CA SER A 6 -0.77 4.14 20.23
C SER A 6 -0.44 5.36 19.37
N PRO A 7 -0.09 6.50 19.98
CA PRO A 7 0.59 7.62 19.33
C PRO A 7 1.79 7.21 18.44
N ARG A 8 2.29 5.97 18.55
CA ARG A 8 3.33 5.41 17.69
C ARG A 8 2.92 5.27 16.23
N THR A 9 1.66 4.92 15.92
CA THR A 9 1.24 4.69 14.51
C THR A 9 1.18 6.00 13.73
N SER A 10 0.52 7.03 14.27
CA SER A 10 0.48 8.34 13.63
C SER A 10 1.88 8.97 13.53
N ARG A 11 2.72 8.83 14.58
CA ARG A 11 4.13 9.26 14.53
C ARG A 11 4.94 8.54 13.46
N ARG A 12 4.76 7.22 13.32
CA ARG A 12 5.45 6.44 12.29
C ARG A 12 5.04 6.90 10.89
N HIS A 13 3.74 7.03 10.64
CA HIS A 13 3.21 7.55 9.36
C HIS A 13 3.78 8.93 9.03
N LEU A 14 3.81 9.83 10.01
CA LEU A 14 4.43 11.16 9.84
C LEU A 14 5.92 11.07 9.51
N ALA A 15 6.68 10.22 10.20
CA ALA A 15 8.10 10.05 9.93
C ALA A 15 8.34 9.54 8.49
N GLU A 16 7.49 8.63 8.01
CA GLU A 16 7.54 8.10 6.65
C GLU A 16 7.20 9.20 5.61
N VAL A 17 6.19 10.04 5.89
CA VAL A 17 5.85 11.21 5.07
C VAL A 17 7.02 12.20 4.99
N GLU A 18 7.62 12.58 6.11
CA GLU A 18 8.71 13.56 6.13
C GLU A 18 10.01 12.99 5.53
N ALA A 19 10.26 11.68 5.67
CA ALA A 19 11.35 11.01 4.95
C ALA A 19 11.17 11.12 3.44
N ALA A 20 9.96 10.88 2.93
CA ALA A 20 9.67 11.06 1.51
C ALA A 20 9.81 12.52 1.05
N VAL A 21 9.40 13.49 1.88
CA VAL A 21 9.63 14.92 1.58
C VAL A 21 11.13 15.21 1.44
N ALA A 22 11.95 14.75 2.39
CA ALA A 22 13.39 14.97 2.36
C ALA A 22 14.07 14.38 1.11
N GLU A 23 13.58 13.22 0.65
CA GLU A 23 14.15 12.50 -0.49
C GLU A 23 13.69 13.05 -1.84
N TYR A 24 12.39 13.32 -2.01
CA TYR A 24 11.82 13.60 -3.34
C TYR A 24 11.55 15.09 -3.59
N ALA A 25 11.41 15.95 -2.57
CA ALA A 25 10.99 17.34 -2.80
C ALA A 25 12.01 18.13 -3.63
N LYS A 26 13.31 18.00 -3.32
CA LYS A 26 14.37 18.70 -4.04
C LYS A 26 14.50 18.23 -5.50
N PRO A 27 14.66 16.92 -5.80
CA PRO A 27 14.72 16.43 -7.18
C PRO A 27 13.51 16.86 -8.02
N LEU A 28 12.30 16.75 -7.45
CA LEU A 28 11.08 17.17 -8.14
C LEU A 28 11.07 18.67 -8.44
N TRP A 29 11.50 19.51 -7.50
CA TRP A 29 11.61 20.95 -7.69
C TRP A 29 12.61 21.32 -8.80
N GLU A 30 13.75 20.64 -8.83
CA GLU A 30 14.80 20.87 -9.83
C GLU A 30 14.32 20.49 -11.25
N ARG A 31 13.61 19.37 -11.39
CA ARG A 31 13.07 18.94 -12.70
C ARG A 31 12.03 19.91 -13.27
N VAL A 32 11.17 20.49 -12.41
CA VAL A 32 10.18 21.48 -12.86
C VAL A 32 10.77 22.90 -13.02
N ALA A 33 12.00 23.14 -12.55
CA ALA A 33 12.61 24.48 -12.57
C ALA A 33 12.80 25.01 -13.99
N ALA A 34 13.24 24.16 -14.92
CA ALA A 34 13.44 24.55 -16.32
C ALA A 34 12.14 25.08 -16.95
N TRP A 35 11.05 24.34 -16.76
CA TRP A 35 9.73 24.74 -17.23
C TRP A 35 9.26 26.04 -16.61
N ARG A 36 9.35 26.16 -15.29
CA ARG A 36 8.89 27.35 -14.54
C ARG A 36 9.63 28.60 -14.96
N LEU A 37 10.96 28.51 -15.03
CA LEU A 37 11.81 29.61 -15.46
C LEU A 37 11.61 29.95 -16.94
N ARG A 38 11.30 28.97 -17.79
CA ARG A 38 10.99 29.21 -19.20
C ARG A 38 9.65 29.94 -19.35
N TRP A 39 8.61 29.49 -18.66
CA TRP A 39 7.31 30.15 -18.65
C TRP A 39 7.44 31.60 -18.19
N LEU A 40 8.07 31.82 -17.04
CA LEU A 40 8.27 33.16 -16.48
C LEU A 40 9.04 34.06 -17.43
N ARG A 41 10.15 33.57 -18.01
CA ARG A 41 10.94 34.33 -18.99
C ARG A 41 10.12 34.74 -20.21
N LEU A 42 9.28 33.84 -20.73
CA LEU A 42 8.44 34.13 -21.90
C LEU A 42 7.36 35.15 -21.57
N VAL A 43 6.68 35.02 -20.43
CA VAL A 43 5.68 35.99 -19.95
C VAL A 43 6.32 37.35 -19.74
N LEU A 44 7.39 37.44 -18.94
CA LEU A 44 8.08 38.70 -18.64
C LEU A 44 8.62 39.37 -19.90
N ARG A 45 9.11 38.60 -20.89
CA ARG A 45 9.54 39.15 -22.18
C ARG A 45 8.37 39.77 -22.95
N ARG A 46 7.20 39.12 -22.95
CA ARG A 46 6.00 39.61 -23.66
C ARG A 46 5.42 40.87 -23.03
N ILE A 47 5.37 40.94 -21.69
CA ILE A 47 4.78 42.08 -20.97
C ILE A 47 5.78 43.21 -20.67
N ARG A 48 7.06 43.05 -20.99
CA ARG A 48 8.11 44.04 -20.69
C ARG A 48 7.75 45.45 -21.20
N PRO A 49 7.31 45.65 -22.46
CA PRO A 49 6.99 47.00 -22.95
C PRO A 49 5.86 47.68 -22.17
N ASP A 50 4.84 46.91 -21.79
CA ASP A 50 3.72 47.41 -20.99
C ASP A 50 4.17 47.75 -19.56
N LEU A 51 5.03 46.91 -18.96
CA LEU A 51 5.58 47.14 -17.64
C LEU A 51 6.43 48.44 -17.60
N GLU A 52 7.27 48.66 -18.62
CA GLU A 52 8.04 49.90 -18.78
C GLU A 52 7.12 51.13 -18.90
N ARG A 53 6.10 51.06 -19.75
CA ARG A 53 5.12 52.14 -19.93
C ARG A 53 4.39 52.47 -18.62
N LEU A 54 3.97 51.47 -17.87
CA LEU A 54 3.26 51.67 -16.61
C LEU A 54 4.17 52.35 -15.57
N ILE A 55 5.49 52.12 -15.58
CA ILE A 55 6.43 52.77 -14.64
C ILE A 55 6.52 54.26 -14.95
N SER A 56 6.55 54.62 -16.24
CA SER A 56 6.65 56.01 -16.68
C SER A 56 5.42 56.86 -16.32
N ILE A 57 4.22 56.26 -16.25
CA ILE A 57 2.94 57.00 -16.12
C ILE A 57 2.44 57.07 -14.65
N ARG A 58 3.07 56.37 -13.69
CA ARG A 58 2.62 56.24 -12.29
C ARG A 58 1.12 55.96 -12.16
N THR A 59 0.65 54.88 -12.79
CA THR A 59 -0.75 54.47 -12.76
C THR A 59 -1.28 54.28 -11.32
N PRO A 60 -2.40 54.89 -10.92
CA PRO A 60 -2.98 54.69 -9.60
C PRO A 60 -3.64 53.29 -9.46
N PRO A 61 -3.79 52.75 -8.23
CA PRO A 61 -4.38 51.43 -8.00
C PRO A 61 -5.84 51.29 -8.51
N PRO A 62 -6.29 50.07 -8.90
CA PRO A 62 -5.60 48.78 -8.76
C PRO A 62 -4.92 48.33 -10.06
N GLU A 63 -3.64 48.68 -10.19
CA GLU A 63 -2.77 48.30 -11.31
C GLU A 63 -2.61 46.77 -11.48
N ALA A 64 -2.75 46.01 -10.40
CA ALA A 64 -2.68 44.55 -10.42
C ALA A 64 -3.74 43.91 -11.35
N VAL A 65 -4.90 44.53 -11.53
CA VAL A 65 -5.96 44.00 -12.41
C VAL A 65 -5.54 44.08 -13.87
N LEU A 66 -4.91 45.19 -14.28
CA LEU A 66 -4.41 45.38 -15.64
C LEU A 66 -3.23 44.44 -15.92
N LEU A 67 -2.28 44.36 -14.98
CA LEU A 67 -1.14 43.44 -15.08
C LEU A 67 -1.61 41.98 -15.18
N GLU A 68 -2.64 41.60 -14.42
CA GLU A 68 -3.23 40.27 -14.51
C GLU A 68 -3.78 39.98 -15.91
N GLN A 69 -4.52 40.91 -16.52
CA GLN A 69 -5.05 40.75 -17.88
C GLN A 69 -3.91 40.60 -18.92
N LEU A 70 -2.87 41.43 -18.81
CA LEU A 70 -1.70 41.35 -19.69
C LEU A 70 -0.95 40.02 -19.54
N ILE A 71 -0.76 39.55 -18.31
CA ILE A 71 -0.14 38.25 -18.04
C ILE A 71 -1.00 37.11 -18.59
N ARG A 72 -2.33 37.17 -18.41
CA ARG A 72 -3.27 36.18 -18.97
C ARG A 72 -3.11 36.08 -20.48
N GLN A 73 -3.14 37.21 -21.19
CA GLN A 73 -2.96 37.27 -22.64
C GLN A 73 -1.58 36.75 -23.06
N ALA A 74 -0.52 37.17 -22.36
CA ALA A 74 0.85 36.72 -22.62
C ALA A 74 1.04 35.21 -22.39
N ALA A 75 0.24 34.59 -21.52
CA ALA A 75 0.36 33.18 -21.16
C ALA A 75 -0.42 32.22 -22.09
N VAL A 76 -1.41 32.69 -22.86
CA VAL A 76 -2.32 31.84 -23.68
C VAL A 76 -1.59 30.87 -24.60
N GLN A 77 -0.47 31.30 -25.20
CA GLN A 77 0.29 30.50 -26.17
C GLN A 77 1.56 29.86 -25.58
N ILE A 78 1.71 29.82 -24.25
CA ILE A 78 2.86 29.18 -23.62
C ILE A 78 2.49 27.73 -23.29
N PRO A 79 3.21 26.73 -23.84
CA PRO A 79 2.96 25.33 -23.52
C PRO A 79 3.03 25.10 -22.01
N GLN A 80 2.06 24.33 -21.49
CA GLN A 80 2.13 23.81 -20.14
C GLN A 80 3.22 22.72 -20.10
N PRO A 81 3.94 22.55 -18.97
CA PRO A 81 4.92 21.48 -18.81
C PRO A 81 4.23 20.13 -18.97
N ASP A 82 4.89 19.25 -19.70
CA ASP A 82 4.48 17.85 -19.77
C ASP A 82 4.93 17.13 -18.50
N ALA A 83 4.01 16.40 -17.89
CA ALA A 83 4.23 15.65 -16.66
C ALA A 83 5.16 14.44 -16.86
N THR A 84 5.52 14.11 -18.11
CA THR A 84 6.44 13.02 -18.47
C THR A 84 7.82 13.17 -17.84
N ASP A 85 8.33 14.40 -17.69
CA ASP A 85 9.66 14.65 -17.10
C ASP A 85 9.78 14.26 -15.62
N LEU A 86 8.65 14.22 -14.90
CA LEU A 86 8.60 13.85 -13.48
C LEU A 86 8.19 12.39 -13.27
N ALA A 87 7.72 11.72 -14.31
CA ALA A 87 7.20 10.35 -14.22
C ALA A 87 8.15 9.35 -13.54
N PRO A 88 9.48 9.41 -13.72
CA PRO A 88 10.39 8.47 -13.06
C PRO A 88 10.40 8.56 -11.53
N ASP A 89 10.61 9.76 -10.95
CA ASP A 89 10.69 9.94 -9.50
C ASP A 89 9.37 9.60 -8.80
N LEU A 90 8.26 9.84 -9.49
CA LEU A 90 6.92 9.69 -8.92
C LEU A 90 6.39 8.26 -9.08
N LEU A 91 6.81 7.57 -10.14
CA LEU A 91 6.64 6.13 -10.27
C LEU A 91 7.45 5.41 -9.20
N ASP A 92 8.70 5.83 -8.97
CA ASP A 92 9.54 5.32 -7.90
C ASP A 92 8.90 5.54 -6.51
N LEU A 93 8.41 6.76 -6.24
CA LEU A 93 7.66 7.07 -5.02
C LEU A 93 6.43 6.16 -4.84
N GLY A 94 5.63 5.96 -5.90
CA GLY A 94 4.47 5.08 -5.88
C GLY A 94 4.83 3.62 -5.56
N ARG A 95 5.90 3.11 -6.20
CA ARG A 95 6.45 1.76 -5.93
C ARG A 95 6.93 1.61 -4.50
N LYS A 96 7.66 2.61 -4.00
CA LYS A 96 8.15 2.63 -2.62
C LYS A 96 7.00 2.55 -1.62
N ILE A 97 5.94 3.31 -1.86
CA ILE A 97 4.73 3.28 -1.02
C ILE A 97 4.06 1.91 -1.10
N ALA A 98 3.86 1.35 -2.30
CA ALA A 98 3.29 0.01 -2.47
C ALA A 98 4.09 -1.04 -1.67
N LEU A 99 5.41 -1.08 -1.85
CA LEU A 99 6.31 -2.00 -1.15
C LEU A 99 6.23 -1.86 0.37
N GLN A 100 6.23 -0.62 0.88
CA GLN A 100 6.19 -0.33 2.31
C GLN A 100 4.92 -0.82 2.99
N TYR A 101 3.81 -0.88 2.25
CA TYR A 101 2.53 -1.38 2.72
C TYR A 101 2.27 -2.85 2.33
N GLY A 102 3.29 -3.56 1.84
CA GLY A 102 3.27 -5.00 1.59
C GLY A 102 2.79 -5.41 0.20
N PHE A 103 2.68 -4.49 -0.75
CA PHE A 103 2.36 -4.77 -2.14
C PHE A 103 3.66 -4.96 -2.93
N LEU A 104 3.98 -6.22 -3.25
CA LEU A 104 5.17 -6.56 -4.03
C LEU A 104 4.97 -6.24 -5.51
N PRO A 105 6.03 -6.11 -6.32
CA PRO A 105 5.91 -5.79 -7.75
C PRO A 105 5.04 -6.78 -8.54
N ASN A 106 4.96 -8.03 -8.08
CA ASN A 106 4.19 -9.10 -8.72
C ASN A 106 2.73 -9.19 -8.22
N ASP A 107 2.35 -8.38 -7.23
CA ASP A 107 0.97 -8.32 -6.74
C ASP A 107 0.09 -7.63 -7.80
N PRO A 108 -1.02 -8.24 -8.26
CA PRO A 108 -1.89 -7.63 -9.26
C PRO A 108 -2.47 -6.28 -8.82
N ARG A 109 -2.57 -6.03 -7.51
CA ARG A 109 -3.04 -4.76 -6.95
C ARG A 109 -2.00 -3.66 -7.06
N THR A 110 -0.71 -3.99 -7.17
CA THR A 110 0.38 -3.01 -7.35
C THR A 110 0.16 -2.21 -8.63
N ALA A 111 -0.21 -2.87 -9.73
CA ALA A 111 -0.50 -2.19 -10.99
C ALA A 111 -1.67 -1.18 -10.85
N THR A 112 -2.71 -1.54 -10.11
CA THR A 112 -3.84 -0.64 -9.83
C THR A 112 -3.40 0.55 -8.96
N LEU A 113 -2.65 0.30 -7.88
CA LEU A 113 -2.12 1.35 -7.02
C LEU A 113 -1.20 2.32 -7.79
N GLU A 114 -0.30 1.79 -8.62
CA GLU A 114 0.56 2.60 -9.49
C GLU A 114 -0.25 3.47 -10.47
N LYS A 115 -1.28 2.89 -11.11
CA LYS A 115 -2.17 3.62 -12.02
C LYS A 115 -2.92 4.75 -11.31
N GLU A 116 -3.48 4.49 -10.15
CA GLU A 116 -4.21 5.48 -9.36
C GLU A 116 -3.27 6.58 -8.85
N PHE A 117 -2.06 6.23 -8.43
CA PHE A 117 -1.02 7.19 -8.08
C PHE A 117 -0.66 8.10 -9.24
N LYS A 118 -0.45 7.53 -10.43
CA LYS A 118 -0.16 8.30 -11.63
C LYS A 118 -1.28 9.29 -11.94
N ALA A 119 -2.54 8.90 -11.76
CA ALA A 119 -3.69 9.79 -11.97
C ALA A 119 -3.76 10.90 -10.92
N LEU A 120 -3.60 10.57 -9.63
CA LEU A 120 -3.52 11.56 -8.54
C LEU A 120 -2.39 12.57 -8.79
N LEU A 121 -1.27 12.06 -9.27
CA LEU A 121 -0.11 12.86 -9.57
C LEU A 121 -0.38 13.87 -10.68
N GLN A 122 -0.89 13.40 -11.83
CA GLN A 122 -1.18 14.29 -12.95
C GLN A 122 -2.13 15.42 -12.52
N SER A 123 -3.10 15.10 -11.66
CA SER A 123 -4.02 16.07 -11.08
C SER A 123 -3.30 17.09 -10.19
N ASP A 124 -2.51 16.63 -9.22
CA ASP A 124 -1.82 17.51 -8.27
C ASP A 124 -0.73 18.34 -8.92
N LEU A 125 0.03 17.77 -9.87
CA LEU A 125 1.04 18.49 -10.62
C LEU A 125 0.40 19.59 -11.48
N SER A 126 -0.74 19.31 -12.11
CA SER A 126 -1.49 20.33 -12.86
C SER A 126 -1.96 21.46 -11.94
N SER A 127 -2.51 21.13 -10.76
CA SER A 127 -2.93 22.13 -9.78
C SER A 127 -1.75 22.94 -9.23
N TYR A 128 -0.65 22.26 -8.93
CA TYR A 128 0.59 22.85 -8.46
C TYR A 128 1.16 23.83 -9.47
N TRP A 129 1.24 23.41 -10.73
CA TRP A 129 1.72 24.24 -11.82
C TRP A 129 0.85 25.48 -12.02
N ARG A 130 -0.49 25.32 -12.04
CA ARG A 130 -1.43 26.46 -12.13
C ARG A 130 -1.21 27.49 -11.03
N THR A 131 -0.81 27.06 -9.83
CA THR A 131 -0.53 27.96 -8.71
C THR A 131 0.75 28.75 -8.96
N LEU A 132 1.82 28.08 -9.44
CA LEU A 132 3.10 28.73 -9.74
C LEU A 132 3.01 29.72 -10.91
N THR A 133 2.12 29.43 -11.87
CA THR A 133 1.90 30.28 -13.05
C THR A 133 0.62 31.10 -12.95
N ASP A 134 0.11 31.35 -11.74
CA ASP A 134 -1.12 32.12 -11.55
C ASP A 134 -0.90 33.60 -11.95
N PRO A 135 -1.61 34.10 -12.98
CA PRO A 135 -1.47 35.48 -13.44
C PRO A 135 -1.72 36.51 -12.35
N ALA A 136 -2.69 36.26 -11.46
CA ALA A 136 -3.07 37.20 -10.42
C ALA A 136 -1.97 37.34 -9.36
N THR A 137 -1.36 36.22 -8.97
CA THR A 137 -0.24 36.20 -8.03
C THR A 137 0.98 36.93 -8.58
N LEU A 138 1.35 36.65 -9.83
CA LEU A 138 2.45 37.37 -10.49
C LEU A 138 2.14 38.88 -10.63
N ALA A 139 0.91 39.24 -11.00
CA ALA A 139 0.48 40.62 -11.16
C ALA A 139 0.58 41.43 -9.86
N ARG A 140 0.08 40.86 -8.75
CA ARG A 140 0.21 41.48 -7.42
C ARG A 140 1.67 41.71 -7.06
N ARG A 141 2.53 40.71 -7.27
CA ARG A 141 3.95 40.83 -6.95
C ARG A 141 4.67 41.88 -7.80
N LEU A 142 4.36 41.96 -9.10
CA LEU A 142 4.89 43.00 -9.97
C LEU A 142 4.42 44.41 -9.54
N ALA A 143 3.16 44.55 -9.14
CA ALA A 143 2.61 45.82 -8.64
C ALA A 143 3.29 46.26 -7.33
N GLU A 144 3.52 45.34 -6.39
CA GLU A 144 4.28 45.62 -5.15
C GLU A 144 5.70 46.11 -5.44
N LEU A 145 6.46 45.38 -6.26
CA LEU A 145 7.85 45.72 -6.57
C LEU A 145 8.01 47.05 -7.31
N ARG A 146 7.00 47.48 -8.06
CA ARG A 146 6.98 48.84 -8.64
C ARG A 146 6.77 49.92 -7.60
N GLY A 147 5.95 49.67 -6.58
CA GLY A 147 5.74 50.58 -5.46
C GLY A 147 7.04 50.89 -4.70
N GLU A 148 8.05 50.03 -4.83
CA GLU A 148 9.39 50.20 -4.26
C GLU A 148 10.35 51.02 -5.15
N ASN A 149 9.87 51.71 -6.19
CA ASN A 149 10.69 52.51 -7.14
C ASN A 149 11.81 51.74 -7.87
N LYS A 150 11.63 50.44 -8.10
CA LYS A 150 12.58 49.61 -8.86
C LYS A 150 12.41 49.81 -10.36
N THR A 151 13.51 49.72 -11.12
CA THR A 151 13.46 49.69 -12.59
C THR A 151 12.86 48.36 -13.09
N THR A 152 12.34 48.32 -14.31
CA THR A 152 11.84 47.08 -14.94
C THR A 152 12.87 45.94 -14.88
N ALA A 153 14.15 46.26 -15.12
CA ALA A 153 15.23 45.27 -15.04
C ALA A 153 15.39 44.70 -13.62
N GLN A 154 15.37 45.55 -12.59
CA GLN A 154 15.45 45.14 -11.19
C GLN A 154 14.23 44.33 -10.76
N ILE A 155 13.03 44.70 -11.20
CA ILE A 155 11.78 43.97 -10.94
C ILE A 155 11.87 42.56 -11.55
N ILE A 156 12.24 42.46 -12.85
CA ILE A 156 12.39 41.18 -13.54
C ILE A 156 13.41 40.29 -12.82
N GLN A 157 14.56 40.84 -12.43
CA GLN A 157 15.60 40.08 -11.73
C GLN A 157 15.17 39.64 -10.33
N ALA A 158 14.37 40.44 -9.62
CA ALA A 158 13.81 40.08 -8.32
C ALA A 158 12.82 38.92 -8.45
N VAL A 159 11.84 39.05 -9.36
CA VAL A 159 10.83 37.99 -9.59
C VAL A 159 11.47 36.70 -10.08
N GLN A 160 12.47 36.76 -10.96
CA GLN A 160 13.19 35.57 -11.43
C GLN A 160 13.92 34.83 -10.30
N ARG A 161 14.50 35.57 -9.34
CA ARG A 161 15.13 34.98 -8.15
C ARG A 161 14.10 34.36 -7.21
N GLU A 162 12.98 35.05 -6.96
CA GLU A 162 11.88 34.55 -6.11
C GLU A 162 11.28 33.26 -6.68
N TYR A 163 10.97 33.24 -7.98
CA TYR A 163 10.52 32.04 -8.68
C TYR A 163 11.59 30.94 -8.69
N GLY A 164 12.88 31.26 -8.55
CA GLY A 164 13.94 30.26 -8.38
C GLY A 164 13.96 29.61 -6.99
N ALA A 165 13.47 30.31 -5.95
CA ALA A 165 13.77 30.03 -4.56
C ALA A 165 12.66 29.32 -3.76
N GLU A 166 11.42 29.22 -4.27
CA GLU A 166 10.28 28.68 -3.49
C GLU A 166 10.20 27.15 -3.39
N PHE A 167 11.16 26.57 -2.68
CA PHE A 167 11.24 25.16 -2.30
C PHE A 167 9.99 24.63 -1.55
N TYR A 168 9.31 25.49 -0.77
CA TYR A 168 8.13 25.12 0.05
C TYR A 168 6.96 24.52 -0.74
N SER A 169 6.92 24.82 -2.03
CA SER A 169 5.85 24.39 -2.92
C SER A 169 6.00 22.89 -3.28
N ALA A 170 7.23 22.40 -3.49
CA ALA A 170 7.49 21.00 -3.81
C ALA A 170 7.31 20.08 -2.59
N GLU A 171 7.70 20.53 -1.39
CA GLU A 171 7.43 19.78 -0.16
C GLU A 171 5.93 19.55 0.06
N ARG A 172 5.10 20.55 -0.22
CA ARG A 172 3.63 20.45 -0.12
C ARG A 172 3.09 19.40 -1.07
N LEU A 173 3.60 19.37 -2.30
CA LEU A 173 3.23 18.40 -3.32
C LEU A 173 3.58 16.99 -2.85
N VAL A 174 4.83 16.74 -2.46
CA VAL A 174 5.28 15.42 -1.99
C VAL A 174 4.51 14.97 -0.77
N ARG A 175 4.34 15.85 0.23
CA ARG A 175 3.59 15.54 1.45
C ARG A 175 2.14 15.14 1.16
N THR A 176 1.50 15.85 0.24
CA THR A 176 0.11 15.55 -0.17
C THR A 176 0.01 14.23 -0.90
N LEU A 177 0.86 14.02 -1.91
CA LEU A 177 0.88 12.79 -2.72
C LEU A 177 1.21 11.55 -1.88
N TYR A 178 2.27 11.64 -1.07
CA TYR A 178 2.66 10.54 -0.20
C TYR A 178 1.55 10.21 0.79
N ASN A 179 0.95 11.21 1.43
CA ASN A 179 -0.10 10.96 2.42
C ASN A 179 -1.35 10.32 1.79
N SER A 180 -1.85 10.83 0.66
CA SER A 180 -2.98 10.25 -0.06
C SER A 180 -2.69 8.82 -0.50
N GLY A 181 -1.49 8.60 -1.02
CA GLY A 181 -1.03 7.34 -1.52
C GLY A 181 -0.79 6.27 -0.46
N ALA A 182 -0.13 6.62 0.63
CA ALA A 182 0.09 5.76 1.78
C ALA A 182 -1.25 5.32 2.39
N ASN A 183 -2.22 6.22 2.52
CA ASN A 183 -3.54 5.88 3.02
C ASN A 183 -4.36 5.01 2.05
N ARG A 184 -4.19 5.19 0.74
CA ARG A 184 -4.76 4.30 -0.29
C ARG A 184 -4.22 2.88 -0.15
N ALA A 185 -2.90 2.74 -0.06
CA ALA A 185 -2.24 1.44 0.11
C ALA A 185 -2.60 0.80 1.46
N GLN A 186 -2.62 1.58 2.54
CA GLN A 186 -3.05 1.15 3.86
C GLN A 186 -4.51 0.65 3.84
N TYR A 187 -5.42 1.36 3.16
CA TYR A 187 -6.81 0.92 3.01
C TYR A 187 -6.89 -0.48 2.37
N GLU A 188 -6.17 -0.71 1.26
CA GLU A 188 -6.12 -2.03 0.61
C GLU A 188 -5.50 -3.10 1.50
N ALA A 189 -4.44 -2.75 2.23
CA ALA A 189 -3.77 -3.69 3.12
C ALA A 189 -4.69 -4.10 4.27
N LEU A 190 -5.46 -3.17 4.83
CA LEU A 190 -6.41 -3.43 5.90
C LEU A 190 -7.58 -4.30 5.41
N LEU A 191 -8.10 -4.02 4.21
CA LEU A 191 -9.12 -4.85 3.57
C LEU A 191 -8.62 -6.27 3.37
N ALA A 192 -7.43 -6.44 2.80
CA ALA A 192 -6.82 -7.76 2.56
C ALA A 192 -6.48 -8.51 3.85
N GLN A 193 -6.20 -7.80 4.94
CA GLN A 193 -5.97 -8.38 6.26
C GLN A 193 -7.26 -8.78 7.00
N GLY A 194 -8.43 -8.53 6.41
CA GLY A 194 -9.73 -8.90 6.95
C GLY A 194 -10.25 -7.98 8.06
N TYR A 195 -9.76 -6.74 8.16
CA TYR A 195 -10.38 -5.76 9.06
C TYR A 195 -11.78 -5.42 8.57
N THR A 196 -12.70 -5.18 9.50
CA THR A 196 -14.09 -4.84 9.15
C THR A 196 -14.35 -3.34 9.19
N HIS A 197 -13.55 -2.59 9.94
CA HIS A 197 -13.73 -1.15 10.14
C HIS A 197 -12.40 -0.40 10.01
N LEU A 198 -12.50 0.85 9.58
CA LEU A 198 -11.43 1.83 9.59
C LEU A 198 -11.64 2.81 10.71
N ARG A 199 -10.57 3.15 11.41
CA ARG A 199 -10.53 4.28 12.33
C ARG A 199 -9.61 5.36 11.80
N TRP A 200 -10.11 6.58 11.75
CA TRP A 200 -9.35 7.75 11.38
C TRP A 200 -8.45 8.17 12.55
N LEU A 201 -7.15 8.30 12.31
CA LEU A 201 -6.20 8.82 13.29
C LEU A 201 -5.57 10.09 12.75
N THR A 202 -5.69 11.17 13.52
CA THR A 202 -5.01 12.41 13.20
C THR A 202 -3.54 12.34 13.61
N ALA A 203 -2.75 13.29 13.14
CA ALA A 203 -1.38 13.50 13.63
C ALA A 203 -1.33 13.90 15.12
N ARG A 204 -2.45 14.34 15.71
CA ARG A 204 -2.58 14.78 17.11
C ARG A 204 -1.57 15.85 17.52
N ASP A 205 -1.30 16.79 16.63
CA ASP A 205 -0.50 17.97 16.92
C ASP A 205 -1.23 19.25 16.50
N ASN A 206 -0.61 20.40 16.80
CA ASN A 206 -1.21 21.72 16.59
C ASN A 206 -1.49 22.06 15.11
N ARG A 207 -0.84 21.37 14.17
CA ARG A 207 -1.02 21.55 12.71
C ARG A 207 -2.17 20.71 12.14
N VAL A 208 -2.83 19.85 12.94
CA VAL A 208 -4.07 19.21 12.50
C VAL A 208 -5.12 20.30 12.27
N ARG A 209 -5.65 20.35 11.05
CA ARG A 209 -6.62 21.37 10.63
C ARG A 209 -7.82 21.41 11.58
N ALA A 210 -8.16 22.62 12.01
CA ALA A 210 -9.33 22.94 12.81
C ALA A 210 -10.12 24.02 12.08
N ALA A 211 -11.45 23.97 12.18
CA ALA A 211 -12.27 25.06 11.66
C ALA A 211 -11.92 26.36 12.42
N HIS A 212 -11.53 27.38 11.67
CA HIS A 212 -11.17 28.69 12.21
C HIS A 212 -11.31 29.77 11.13
N GLY A 213 -11.94 30.89 11.50
CA GLY A 213 -12.23 31.98 10.57
C GLY A 213 -13.02 31.50 9.36
N SER A 214 -12.49 31.72 8.15
CA SER A 214 -13.10 31.30 6.89
C SER A 214 -12.88 29.83 6.53
N SER A 215 -12.01 29.10 7.26
CA SER A 215 -11.78 27.68 7.02
C SER A 215 -12.83 26.83 7.73
N ARG A 216 -13.65 26.12 6.94
CA ARG A 216 -14.66 25.17 7.45
C ARG A 216 -14.13 23.76 7.71
N PHE A 217 -12.87 23.46 7.36
CA PHE A 217 -12.32 22.11 7.38
C PHE A 217 -11.75 21.76 8.77
N ASP A 218 -12.32 20.76 9.43
CA ASP A 218 -11.91 20.32 10.77
C ASP A 218 -11.65 18.81 10.81
N HIS A 219 -10.38 18.43 10.95
CA HIS A 219 -9.97 17.03 11.11
C HIS A 219 -9.72 16.67 12.56
N ARG A 220 -9.63 17.63 13.48
CA ARG A 220 -9.49 17.31 14.91
C ARG A 220 -10.69 16.49 15.38
N ARG A 221 -11.88 16.84 14.90
CA ARG A 221 -13.12 16.10 15.13
C ARG A 221 -13.19 14.73 14.44
N MET A 222 -12.27 14.44 13.53
CA MET A 222 -12.18 13.12 12.89
C MET A 222 -11.32 12.13 13.69
N ASP A 223 -10.58 12.55 14.71
CA ASP A 223 -9.76 11.62 15.49
C ASP A 223 -10.62 10.57 16.19
N GLY A 224 -10.35 9.29 15.91
CA GLY A 224 -11.08 8.16 16.48
C GLY A 224 -12.39 7.81 15.77
N VAL A 225 -12.87 8.62 14.83
CA VAL A 225 -14.06 8.30 14.02
C VAL A 225 -13.84 6.96 13.33
N THR A 226 -14.84 6.08 13.43
CA THR A 226 -14.78 4.71 12.91
C THR A 226 -15.92 4.48 11.93
N VAL A 227 -15.63 3.87 10.78
CA VAL A 227 -16.62 3.50 9.76
C VAL A 227 -16.34 2.07 9.27
N PRO A 228 -17.35 1.32 8.78
CA PRO A 228 -17.11 0.05 8.08
C PRO A 228 -16.18 0.24 6.89
N ILE A 229 -15.32 -0.76 6.58
CA ILE A 229 -14.56 -0.73 5.31
C ILE A 229 -15.54 -0.73 4.15
N GLY A 230 -15.30 0.12 3.15
CA GLY A 230 -16.18 0.34 1.99
C GLY A 230 -17.05 1.58 2.13
N GLU A 231 -17.43 1.94 3.36
CA GLU A 231 -18.19 3.16 3.67
C GLU A 231 -17.27 4.38 3.80
N PRO A 232 -17.71 5.57 3.37
CA PRO A 232 -16.90 6.77 3.49
C PRO A 232 -16.99 7.39 4.88
N PHE A 233 -15.88 7.98 5.30
CA PHE A 233 -15.88 9.01 6.34
C PHE A 233 -16.60 10.25 5.84
N VAL A 234 -17.38 10.89 6.73
CA VAL A 234 -18.00 12.20 6.49
C VAL A 234 -17.36 13.21 7.43
N THR A 235 -16.72 14.23 6.86
CA THR A 235 -16.08 15.30 7.66
C THR A 235 -17.13 16.28 8.19
N PRO A 236 -16.81 17.11 9.20
CA PRO A 236 -17.69 18.19 9.66
C PRO A 236 -18.11 19.19 8.57
N ALA A 237 -17.31 19.31 7.50
CA ALA A 237 -17.63 20.14 6.34
C ALA A 237 -18.54 19.43 5.32
N GLY A 238 -18.98 18.19 5.59
CA GLY A 238 -19.82 17.37 4.73
C GLY A 238 -19.08 16.61 3.64
N SER A 239 -17.74 16.65 3.61
CA SER A 239 -16.95 15.98 2.57
C SER A 239 -16.92 14.48 2.83
N ARG A 240 -17.04 13.67 1.77
CA ARG A 240 -16.97 12.20 1.82
C ARG A 240 -15.57 11.74 1.40
N LEU A 241 -14.94 10.87 2.19
CA LEU A 241 -13.60 10.32 1.92
C LEU A 241 -13.54 8.84 2.31
N ARG A 242 -12.99 7.96 1.46
CA ARG A 242 -12.75 6.55 1.83
C ARG A 242 -11.63 6.40 2.87
N TYR A 243 -10.67 7.32 2.84
CA TYR A 243 -9.53 7.39 3.75
C TYR A 243 -8.95 8.82 3.75
N PRO A 244 -8.08 9.19 4.71
CA PRO A 244 -7.48 10.52 4.74
C PRO A 244 -6.68 10.85 3.48
N GLY A 245 -7.01 11.97 2.85
CA GLY A 245 -6.39 12.38 1.60
C GLY A 245 -6.98 11.71 0.35
N ASP A 246 -8.07 10.96 0.49
CA ASP A 246 -8.86 10.47 -0.65
C ASP A 246 -9.52 11.62 -1.42
N ARG A 247 -9.56 11.50 -2.75
CA ARG A 247 -10.27 12.40 -3.68
C ARG A 247 -11.31 11.69 -4.54
N SER A 248 -11.42 10.37 -4.44
CA SER A 248 -12.30 9.55 -5.29
C SER A 248 -13.78 9.91 -5.16
N LEU A 249 -14.17 10.53 -4.05
CA LEU A 249 -15.55 10.97 -3.77
C LEU A 249 -15.74 12.49 -3.85
N GLY A 250 -14.79 13.21 -4.48
CA GLY A 250 -14.92 14.65 -4.74
C GLY A 250 -14.54 15.57 -3.58
N ALA A 251 -13.74 15.11 -2.62
CA ALA A 251 -13.29 15.94 -1.50
C ALA A 251 -12.46 17.15 -2.00
N PRO A 252 -12.76 18.37 -1.53
CA PRO A 252 -12.08 19.58 -1.99
C PRO A 252 -10.64 19.67 -1.47
N ALA A 253 -9.83 20.52 -2.11
CA ALA A 253 -8.41 20.70 -1.79
C ALA A 253 -8.15 21.00 -0.29
N GLY A 254 -9.04 21.73 0.37
CA GLY A 254 -8.91 22.03 1.80
C GLY A 254 -8.96 20.83 2.74
N GLU A 255 -9.58 19.71 2.32
CA GLU A 255 -9.61 18.44 3.07
C GLU A 255 -8.32 17.62 2.86
N VAL A 256 -7.70 17.74 1.69
CA VAL A 256 -6.69 16.79 1.21
C VAL A 256 -5.27 17.35 1.25
N VAL A 257 -5.08 18.59 0.80
CA VAL A 257 -3.73 19.20 0.70
C VAL A 257 -3.12 19.36 2.08
N ASN A 258 -1.86 18.94 2.23
CA ASN A 258 -1.16 18.89 3.52
C ASN A 258 -1.91 18.13 4.63
N CYS A 259 -2.82 17.22 4.25
CA CYS A 259 -3.36 16.27 5.21
C CYS A 259 -2.23 15.40 5.77
N ARG A 260 -2.29 15.11 7.07
CA ARG A 260 -1.28 14.30 7.79
C ARG A 260 -1.93 13.20 8.62
N CYS A 261 -3.23 13.01 8.40
CA CYS A 261 -4.01 11.99 9.06
C CYS A 261 -3.76 10.63 8.38
N THR A 262 -3.98 9.55 9.13
CA THR A 262 -3.84 8.18 8.65
C THR A 262 -5.04 7.33 9.07
N VAL A 263 -5.13 6.10 8.54
CA VAL A 263 -6.13 5.12 8.93
C VAL A 263 -5.51 3.87 9.55
N VAL A 264 -6.23 3.30 10.51
CA VAL A 264 -5.91 1.99 11.08
C VAL A 264 -7.14 1.10 11.02
N GLY A 265 -6.90 -0.20 10.87
CA GLY A 265 -7.96 -1.20 10.98
C GLY A 265 -8.36 -1.39 12.43
N VAL A 266 -9.66 -1.49 12.67
CA VAL A 266 -10.22 -1.86 13.97
C VAL A 266 -11.26 -2.96 13.79
N VAL A 267 -11.39 -3.78 14.81
CA VAL A 267 -12.45 -4.79 14.92
C VAL A 267 -13.33 -4.32 16.07
N LEU A 268 -14.59 -4.00 15.81
CA LEU A 268 -15.54 -3.54 16.84
C LEU A 268 -16.10 -4.74 17.60
N GLU A 269 -15.97 -4.72 18.93
CA GLU A 269 -16.62 -5.69 19.81
C GLU A 269 -18.14 -5.68 19.55
N GLY A 270 -18.72 -6.86 19.28
CA GLY A 270 -20.13 -7.01 18.92
C GLY A 270 -20.42 -7.14 17.40
N THR A 271 -19.48 -6.78 16.52
CA THR A 271 -19.56 -7.11 15.08
C THR A 271 -18.87 -8.45 14.75
N MET A 272 -18.52 -9.23 15.77
CA MET A 272 -17.88 -10.54 15.67
C MET A 272 -18.87 -11.66 15.30
N LYS A 273 -19.70 -11.43 14.29
CA LYS A 273 -20.30 -12.52 13.52
C LYS A 273 -19.68 -12.47 12.13
N GLY A 274 -18.47 -13.02 11.99
CA GLY A 274 -17.94 -13.33 10.66
C GLY A 274 -16.43 -13.33 10.49
N VAL A 275 -15.62 -12.64 11.31
CA VAL A 275 -14.14 -12.66 11.16
C VAL A 275 -13.42 -12.49 12.50
N GLU A 276 -13.75 -13.32 13.48
CA GLU A 276 -12.68 -13.86 14.33
C GLU A 276 -12.24 -15.14 13.63
N ARG A 277 -11.10 -15.10 12.92
CA ARG A 277 -10.31 -16.33 12.85
C ARG A 277 -9.65 -16.41 14.23
N GLU A 278 -10.11 -17.30 15.10
CA GLU A 278 -9.52 -17.49 16.42
C GLU A 278 -8.00 -17.60 16.27
N GLN A 279 -7.26 -16.82 17.04
CA GLN A 279 -5.81 -17.00 17.09
C GLN A 279 -5.54 -18.43 17.52
N ILE A 280 -4.63 -19.11 16.82
CA ILE A 280 -4.18 -20.45 17.18
C ILE A 280 -3.75 -20.47 18.65
N GLN A 281 -4.49 -21.22 19.45
CA GLN A 281 -4.30 -21.31 20.90
C GLN A 281 -3.59 -22.61 21.25
N ILE A 282 -2.54 -22.49 22.07
CA ILE A 282 -1.87 -23.64 22.67
C ILE A 282 -2.80 -24.25 23.71
N GLY A 283 -2.95 -25.57 23.68
CA GLY A 283 -3.91 -26.34 24.47
C GLY A 283 -5.28 -26.54 23.80
N VAL A 284 -5.56 -25.86 22.68
CA VAL A 284 -6.82 -26.04 21.93
C VAL A 284 -6.54 -26.56 20.52
N HIS A 285 -5.74 -25.83 19.74
CA HIS A 285 -5.45 -26.15 18.34
C HIS A 285 -4.13 -26.92 18.19
N VAL A 286 -3.20 -26.68 19.12
CA VAL A 286 -1.92 -27.35 19.22
C VAL A 286 -1.65 -27.58 20.71
N LEU A 287 -1.37 -28.80 21.14
CA LEU A 287 -1.20 -29.11 22.56
C LEU A 287 0.12 -28.55 23.12
N ALA A 288 1.19 -28.53 22.32
CA ALA A 288 2.47 -27.93 22.68
C ALA A 288 3.15 -27.21 21.51
N SER A 289 3.93 -26.16 21.78
CA SER A 289 4.70 -25.49 20.73
C SER A 289 5.99 -24.88 21.26
N SER A 290 7.02 -24.86 20.42
CA SER A 290 8.25 -24.10 20.63
C SER A 290 8.66 -23.37 19.35
N SER A 291 9.39 -22.27 19.51
CA SER A 291 9.81 -21.46 18.35
C SER A 291 11.15 -20.80 18.62
N VAL A 292 12.08 -20.94 17.68
CA VAL A 292 13.35 -20.20 17.68
C VAL A 292 13.19 -18.75 17.20
N LEU A 293 12.01 -18.39 16.69
CA LEU A 293 11.69 -17.05 16.24
C LEU A 293 11.19 -16.18 17.40
N SER A 294 11.19 -14.86 17.21
CA SER A 294 10.55 -13.96 18.16
C SER A 294 9.04 -14.19 18.20
N ARG A 295 8.40 -13.93 19.34
CA ARG A 295 6.94 -14.09 19.53
C ARG A 295 6.10 -13.43 18.43
N SER A 296 6.54 -12.28 17.92
CA SER A 296 5.87 -11.60 16.79
C SER A 296 5.95 -12.39 15.49
N LYS A 297 7.15 -12.90 15.16
CA LYS A 297 7.35 -13.71 13.94
C LYS A 297 6.67 -15.08 14.05
N THR A 298 6.70 -15.72 15.21
CA THR A 298 5.97 -16.98 15.46
C THR A 298 4.47 -16.81 15.24
N LYS A 299 3.88 -15.72 15.76
CA LYS A 299 2.46 -15.39 15.50
C LYS A 299 2.18 -15.19 14.01
N GLN A 300 3.09 -14.56 13.28
CA GLN A 300 2.93 -14.39 11.83
C GLN A 300 2.99 -15.73 11.10
N VAL A 301 3.88 -16.64 11.49
CA VAL A 301 3.92 -18.01 10.93
C VAL A 301 2.60 -18.73 11.20
N PHE A 302 2.12 -18.76 12.44
CA PHE A 302 0.89 -19.48 12.80
C PHE A 302 -0.37 -18.87 12.19
N ARG A 303 -0.35 -17.59 11.80
CA ARG A 303 -1.44 -16.96 11.04
C ARG A 303 -1.71 -17.67 9.72
N ALA A 304 -0.74 -18.40 9.15
CA ALA A 304 -0.95 -19.23 7.97
C ALA A 304 -2.11 -20.22 8.16
N ILE A 305 -2.25 -20.80 9.36
CA ILE A 305 -3.30 -21.77 9.69
C ILE A 305 -4.69 -21.14 9.51
N ASN A 306 -4.85 -19.91 10.01
CA ASN A 306 -6.05 -19.13 9.80
C ASN A 306 -6.23 -18.78 8.32
N THR A 307 -5.16 -18.41 7.60
CA THR A 307 -5.18 -18.17 6.15
C THR A 307 -5.72 -19.37 5.37
N ALA A 308 -5.31 -20.58 5.75
CA ALA A 308 -5.76 -21.83 5.18
C ALA A 308 -7.16 -22.26 5.64
N GLY A 309 -7.77 -21.58 6.63
CA GLY A 309 -9.08 -21.93 7.18
C GLY A 309 -9.08 -23.19 8.05
N LEU A 310 -7.93 -23.60 8.60
CA LEU A 310 -7.75 -24.88 9.31
C LEU A 310 -8.01 -24.80 10.82
N GLU A 311 -8.47 -23.67 11.32
CA GLU A 311 -8.70 -23.45 12.74
C GLU A 311 -9.78 -24.37 13.32
N GLY A 312 -10.97 -24.42 12.70
CA GLY A 312 -12.04 -25.32 13.13
C GLY A 312 -11.62 -26.79 13.05
N PHE A 313 -10.90 -27.16 11.99
CA PHE A 313 -10.32 -28.49 11.85
C PHE A 313 -9.35 -28.82 12.99
N LEU A 314 -8.42 -27.93 13.33
CA LEU A 314 -7.46 -28.15 14.42
C LEU A 314 -8.10 -28.13 15.80
N ARG A 315 -9.30 -27.55 15.96
CA ARG A 315 -10.06 -27.66 17.21
C ARG A 315 -10.60 -29.07 17.42
N GLU A 316 -11.02 -29.74 16.34
CA GLU A 316 -11.47 -31.14 16.38
C GLU A 316 -10.30 -32.13 16.37
N HIS A 317 -9.22 -31.79 15.65
CA HIS A 317 -8.04 -32.62 15.43
C HIS A 317 -6.79 -31.83 15.80
N PRO A 318 -6.52 -31.61 17.10
CA PRO A 318 -5.36 -30.83 17.51
C PRO A 318 -4.05 -31.53 17.16
N LEU A 319 -3.04 -30.74 16.79
CA LEU A 319 -1.66 -31.25 16.72
C LEU A 319 -1.14 -31.51 18.13
N ALA A 320 -0.44 -32.62 18.34
CA ALA A 320 0.28 -32.85 19.59
C ALA A 320 1.36 -31.78 19.80
N ARG A 321 2.08 -31.44 18.72
CA ARG A 321 3.14 -30.44 18.79
C ARG A 321 3.33 -29.67 17.49
N LEU A 322 3.57 -28.37 17.58
CA LEU A 322 3.96 -27.50 16.46
C LEU A 322 5.22 -26.69 16.77
N ASP A 323 6.33 -27.03 16.13
CA ASP A 323 7.61 -26.39 16.36
C ASP A 323 8.12 -25.57 15.15
N VAL A 324 8.72 -24.42 15.44
CA VAL A 324 9.48 -23.65 14.44
C VAL A 324 10.95 -23.71 14.83
N VAL A 325 11.74 -24.51 14.11
CA VAL A 325 13.11 -24.91 14.50
C VAL A 325 14.17 -24.16 13.68
N ARG A 326 15.42 -24.10 14.15
CA ARG A 326 16.47 -23.27 13.52
C ARG A 326 16.85 -23.82 12.14
N ALA A 327 17.27 -25.07 12.05
CA ALA A 327 17.45 -25.83 10.82
C ALA A 327 17.69 -27.29 11.22
N GLN A 328 16.82 -28.20 10.79
CA GLN A 328 17.06 -29.63 10.89
C GLN A 328 17.47 -30.20 9.53
N VAL A 329 18.41 -31.15 9.59
CA VAL A 329 18.93 -31.92 8.46
C VAL A 329 18.55 -33.37 8.72
N VAL A 330 17.75 -33.95 7.82
CA VAL A 330 17.34 -35.36 7.89
C VAL A 330 18.02 -36.08 6.73
N GLY A 331 18.75 -37.16 7.01
CA GLY A 331 19.47 -37.93 5.99
C GLY A 331 20.47 -37.13 5.16
N GLY A 332 21.09 -36.09 5.74
CA GLY A 332 22.07 -35.23 5.04
C GLY A 332 21.47 -34.15 4.13
N ARG A 333 20.13 -34.02 4.06
CA ARG A 333 19.44 -32.94 3.32
C ARG A 333 18.64 -32.04 4.26
N GLN A 334 18.66 -30.74 3.98
CA GLN A 334 17.83 -29.78 4.69
C GLN A 334 16.38 -29.89 4.16
N ILE A 335 15.46 -30.42 4.96
CA ILE A 335 14.03 -30.48 4.64
C ILE A 335 13.32 -29.22 5.15
N ASN A 336 12.20 -28.81 4.55
CA ASN A 336 11.58 -27.53 4.90
C ASN A 336 10.62 -27.61 6.10
N GLY A 337 10.16 -28.82 6.39
CA GLY A 337 9.31 -29.20 7.51
C GLY A 337 9.00 -30.68 7.39
N GLU A 338 8.33 -31.19 8.42
CA GLU A 338 7.87 -32.58 8.48
C GLU A 338 6.65 -32.67 9.39
N TYR A 339 5.73 -33.56 9.04
CA TYR A 339 4.62 -33.98 9.87
C TYR A 339 4.66 -35.49 10.09
N ASP A 340 4.63 -35.93 11.34
CA ASP A 340 4.55 -37.34 11.72
C ASP A 340 3.10 -37.75 11.99
N GLU A 341 2.61 -38.74 11.24
CA GLU A 341 1.23 -39.20 11.30
C GLU A 341 0.88 -39.89 12.64
N GLN A 342 1.84 -40.55 13.27
CA GLN A 342 1.66 -41.32 14.51
C GLN A 342 1.68 -40.40 15.73
N THR A 343 2.72 -39.55 15.82
CA THR A 343 2.91 -38.67 16.98
C THR A 343 2.13 -37.37 16.87
N GLN A 344 1.65 -37.02 15.66
CA GLN A 344 0.99 -35.74 15.37
C GLN A 344 1.88 -34.53 15.67
N GLU A 345 3.20 -34.73 15.60
CA GLU A 345 4.17 -33.66 15.71
C GLU A 345 4.45 -33.08 14.34
N LEU A 346 4.45 -31.75 14.26
CA LEU A 346 4.79 -31.00 13.07
C LEU A 346 5.89 -30.01 13.40
N TRP A 347 6.88 -29.91 12.52
CA TRP A 347 7.87 -28.84 12.62
C TRP A 347 8.21 -28.23 11.28
N VAL A 348 8.60 -26.96 11.28
CA VAL A 348 9.05 -26.22 10.09
C VAL A 348 10.36 -25.49 10.32
N ASN A 349 11.20 -25.43 9.29
CA ASN A 349 12.52 -24.82 9.37
C ASN A 349 12.48 -23.29 9.21
N ALA A 350 12.93 -22.57 10.24
CA ALA A 350 13.00 -21.11 10.30
C ALA A 350 14.14 -20.50 9.50
N ARG A 351 15.27 -21.21 9.36
CA ARG A 351 16.43 -20.77 8.60
C ARG A 351 16.52 -21.60 7.33
N ARG A 352 16.28 -20.96 6.19
CA ARG A 352 16.42 -21.58 4.88
C ARG A 352 17.41 -20.78 4.06
N SER A 353 18.13 -21.46 3.15
CA SER A 353 18.96 -20.78 2.16
C SER A 353 18.07 -19.97 1.21
N GLU A 354 18.53 -18.79 0.80
CA GLU A 354 17.84 -17.94 -0.18
C GLU A 354 17.56 -18.66 -1.51
N ARG A 355 18.35 -19.70 -1.82
CA ARG A 355 18.13 -20.55 -3.00
C ARG A 355 16.87 -21.42 -2.91
N THR A 356 16.20 -21.50 -1.76
CA THR A 356 15.06 -22.39 -1.52
C THR A 356 13.70 -21.67 -1.55
N PHE A 357 13.70 -20.36 -1.80
CA PHE A 357 12.51 -19.52 -1.99
C PHE A 357 12.81 -18.43 -3.04
N ALA A 358 11.84 -17.59 -3.36
CA ALA A 358 11.90 -16.56 -4.40
C ALA A 358 12.33 -17.10 -5.78
N GLN A 359 12.03 -18.38 -6.06
CA GLN A 359 12.32 -19.01 -7.34
C GLN A 359 11.26 -18.64 -8.37
N PRO A 360 11.64 -18.50 -9.66
CA PRO A 360 10.67 -18.34 -10.72
C PRO A 360 9.80 -19.60 -10.86
N PHE A 361 8.53 -19.41 -11.18
CA PHE A 361 7.61 -20.50 -11.48
C PHE A 361 8.01 -21.20 -12.78
N LYS A 362 8.10 -22.53 -12.73
CA LYS A 362 8.27 -23.44 -13.86
C LYS A 362 7.38 -24.64 -13.62
N LEU A 363 6.35 -24.81 -14.45
CA LEU A 363 5.36 -25.88 -14.33
C LEU A 363 6.06 -27.25 -14.20
N GLY A 364 5.75 -27.98 -13.13
CA GLY A 364 6.28 -29.31 -12.81
C GLY A 364 7.77 -29.35 -12.39
N ALA A 365 8.52 -28.26 -12.61
CA ALA A 365 9.97 -28.20 -12.36
C ALA A 365 10.33 -27.35 -11.13
N THR A 366 9.48 -26.43 -10.70
CA THR A 366 9.68 -25.74 -9.41
C THR A 366 9.65 -26.78 -8.29
N PRO A 367 10.61 -26.79 -7.35
CA PRO A 367 10.71 -27.86 -6.35
C PRO A 367 9.48 -28.01 -5.46
N THR A 368 8.95 -26.90 -4.93
CA THR A 368 7.77 -26.87 -4.04
C THR A 368 7.02 -25.56 -4.16
N VAL A 369 5.78 -25.49 -3.70
CA VAL A 369 5.00 -24.23 -3.60
C VAL A 369 5.70 -23.23 -2.67
N SER A 370 6.39 -23.72 -1.63
CA SER A 370 7.20 -22.88 -0.75
C SER A 370 8.39 -22.22 -1.44
N ALA A 371 8.88 -22.79 -2.55
CA ALA A 371 9.98 -22.21 -3.33
C ALA A 371 9.56 -20.97 -4.12
N LEU A 372 8.26 -20.81 -4.39
CA LEU A 372 7.68 -19.62 -5.02
C LEU A 372 7.54 -18.43 -4.06
N ALA A 373 7.75 -18.65 -2.74
CA ALA A 373 7.51 -17.61 -1.75
C ALA A 373 8.50 -16.45 -1.91
N PRO A 374 8.04 -15.19 -1.94
CA PRO A 374 8.91 -14.03 -2.14
C PRO A 374 9.80 -13.74 -0.93
N THR A 375 9.40 -14.19 0.27
CA THR A 375 10.13 -13.96 1.51
C THR A 375 10.34 -15.25 2.28
N LEU A 376 11.38 -15.28 3.11
CA LEU A 376 11.63 -16.40 4.03
C LEU A 376 10.40 -16.68 4.93
N LEU A 377 9.72 -15.63 5.41
CA LEU A 377 8.55 -15.80 6.27
C LEU A 377 7.41 -16.52 5.53
N GLU A 378 7.11 -16.11 4.29
CA GLU A 378 6.11 -16.78 3.47
C GLU A 378 6.53 -18.19 3.07
N ALA A 379 7.82 -18.43 2.85
CA ALA A 379 8.33 -19.78 2.57
C ALA A 379 8.05 -20.71 3.76
N ILE A 380 8.28 -20.23 5.00
CA ILE A 380 7.96 -20.97 6.23
C ILE A 380 6.45 -21.21 6.34
N GLN A 381 5.62 -20.20 6.05
CA GLN A 381 4.16 -20.33 6.10
C GLN A 381 3.63 -21.37 5.10
N ARG A 382 4.13 -21.36 3.86
CA ARG A 382 3.74 -22.34 2.83
C ARG A 382 4.18 -23.75 3.17
N SER A 383 5.39 -23.91 3.73
CA SER A 383 5.82 -25.19 4.28
C SER A 383 4.92 -25.64 5.42
N LEU A 384 4.53 -24.76 6.34
CA LEU A 384 3.58 -25.09 7.40
C LEU A 384 2.25 -25.59 6.85
N ILE A 385 1.70 -24.93 5.82
CA ILE A 385 0.43 -25.36 5.22
C ILE A 385 0.56 -26.68 4.47
N HIS A 386 1.69 -26.91 3.80
CA HIS A 386 1.99 -28.20 3.20
C HIS A 386 1.96 -29.32 4.26
N GLU A 387 2.73 -29.16 5.34
CA GLU A 387 2.81 -30.20 6.38
C GLU A 387 1.46 -30.39 7.11
N LEU A 388 0.69 -29.30 7.31
CA LEU A 388 -0.67 -29.39 7.86
C LEU A 388 -1.65 -30.08 6.91
N ALA A 389 -1.44 -30.01 5.60
CA ALA A 389 -2.26 -30.75 4.65
C ALA A 389 -2.04 -32.27 4.81
N HIS A 390 -0.84 -32.73 5.16
CA HIS A 390 -0.66 -34.14 5.55
C HIS A 390 -1.47 -34.51 6.80
N HIS A 391 -1.58 -33.59 7.77
CA HIS A 391 -2.44 -33.80 8.93
C HIS A 391 -3.93 -33.88 8.57
N VAL A 392 -4.42 -32.99 7.69
CA VAL A 392 -5.79 -33.06 7.15
C VAL A 392 -6.00 -34.39 6.43
N PHE A 393 -5.04 -34.79 5.60
CA PHE A 393 -5.11 -36.04 4.86
C PHE A 393 -5.23 -37.25 5.80
N SER A 394 -4.37 -37.34 6.82
CA SER A 394 -4.36 -38.48 7.74
C SER A 394 -5.62 -38.57 8.61
N ARG A 395 -6.26 -37.44 8.95
CA ARG A 395 -7.41 -37.41 9.88
C ARG A 395 -8.77 -37.49 9.20
N LYS A 396 -8.90 -36.96 7.99
CA LYS A 396 -10.22 -36.79 7.34
C LYS A 396 -10.30 -37.30 5.91
N ILE A 397 -9.18 -37.67 5.28
CA ILE A 397 -9.18 -38.15 3.90
C ILE A 397 -8.84 -39.63 3.85
N PHE A 398 -7.74 -40.05 4.46
CA PHE A 398 -7.29 -41.43 4.48
C PHE A 398 -8.38 -42.36 5.04
N ALA A 399 -8.62 -43.48 4.35
CA ALA A 399 -9.66 -44.46 4.67
C ALA A 399 -11.09 -43.88 4.69
N THR A 400 -11.35 -42.82 3.89
CA THR A 400 -12.68 -42.25 3.67
C THR A 400 -13.00 -42.19 2.16
N PRO A 401 -14.27 -41.98 1.74
CA PRO A 401 -14.61 -41.80 0.33
C PRO A 401 -13.86 -40.64 -0.36
N LEU A 402 -13.39 -39.64 0.39
CA LEU A 402 -12.57 -38.55 -0.14
C LEU A 402 -11.22 -39.02 -0.69
N GLU A 403 -10.65 -40.10 -0.14
CA GLU A 403 -9.37 -40.64 -0.60
C GLU A 403 -9.41 -41.03 -2.08
N GLY A 404 -10.51 -41.65 -2.51
CA GLY A 404 -10.71 -42.02 -3.92
C GLY A 404 -10.67 -40.81 -4.85
N ALA A 405 -11.32 -39.71 -4.46
CA ALA A 405 -11.32 -38.47 -5.23
C ALA A 405 -9.92 -37.82 -5.30
N VAL A 406 -9.15 -37.89 -4.22
CA VAL A 406 -7.77 -37.38 -4.19
C VAL A 406 -6.83 -38.27 -5.01
N ILE A 407 -6.97 -39.59 -4.97
CA ILE A 407 -6.22 -40.53 -5.81
C ILE A 407 -6.52 -40.29 -7.29
N GLU A 408 -7.79 -40.13 -7.64
CA GLU A 408 -8.20 -39.86 -9.02
C GLU A 408 -7.63 -38.53 -9.52
N ALA A 409 -7.74 -37.47 -8.71
CA ALA A 409 -7.17 -36.17 -9.03
C ALA A 409 -5.64 -36.23 -9.19
N ALA A 410 -4.93 -36.98 -8.35
CA ALA A 410 -3.48 -37.16 -8.48
C ALA A 410 -3.07 -37.90 -9.77
N LYS A 411 -3.94 -38.74 -10.33
CA LYS A 411 -3.70 -39.42 -11.61
C LYS A 411 -3.96 -38.53 -12.82
N LEU A 412 -4.96 -37.63 -12.73
CA LEU A 412 -5.44 -36.81 -13.85
C LEU A 412 -4.88 -35.38 -13.85
N GLY A 413 -4.38 -34.92 -12.70
CA GLY A 413 -3.89 -33.58 -12.50
C GLY A 413 -2.58 -33.29 -13.20
N THR A 414 -2.25 -32.01 -13.30
CA THR A 414 -0.99 -31.51 -13.87
C THR A 414 -0.14 -30.90 -12.74
N PRO A 415 0.76 -31.66 -12.10
CA PRO A 415 1.51 -31.20 -10.93
C PRO A 415 2.17 -29.83 -11.15
N LEU A 416 1.81 -28.84 -10.32
CA LEU A 416 2.44 -27.51 -10.38
C LEU A 416 3.94 -27.55 -10.09
N THR A 417 4.35 -28.46 -9.21
CA THR A 417 5.69 -28.56 -8.64
C THR A 417 6.22 -29.97 -8.76
N PHE A 418 7.54 -30.14 -8.68
CA PHE A 418 8.17 -31.46 -8.67
C PHE A 418 7.73 -32.29 -7.45
N ARG A 419 7.56 -31.66 -6.28
CA ARG A 419 7.06 -32.36 -5.09
C ARG A 419 5.65 -32.91 -5.32
N ALA A 420 4.78 -32.18 -6.01
CA ALA A 420 3.43 -32.64 -6.32
C ALA A 420 3.41 -33.90 -7.23
N SER A 421 4.48 -34.20 -7.98
CA SER A 421 4.57 -35.42 -8.81
C SER A 421 5.07 -36.65 -8.06
N VAL A 422 5.47 -36.53 -6.79
CA VAL A 422 6.08 -37.64 -6.02
C VAL A 422 5.06 -38.72 -5.66
N GLY A 423 3.81 -38.34 -5.36
CA GLY A 423 2.75 -39.28 -5.03
C GLY A 423 1.49 -38.59 -4.53
N THR A 424 0.43 -39.36 -4.28
CA THR A 424 -0.91 -38.83 -3.95
C THR A 424 -0.92 -37.89 -2.74
N LYS A 425 -0.25 -38.25 -1.64
CA LYS A 425 -0.18 -37.41 -0.43
C LYS A 425 0.50 -36.07 -0.70
N GLU A 426 1.60 -36.09 -1.46
CA GLU A 426 2.38 -34.92 -1.82
C GLU A 426 1.66 -34.04 -2.84
N TYR A 427 0.99 -34.66 -3.81
CA TYR A 427 0.09 -33.97 -4.75
C TYR A 427 -1.00 -33.21 -4.01
N PHE A 428 -1.68 -33.86 -3.06
CA PHE A 428 -2.67 -33.22 -2.21
C PHE A 428 -2.09 -32.05 -1.41
N ALA A 429 -0.97 -32.27 -0.72
CA ALA A 429 -0.38 -31.26 0.15
C ALA A 429 0.14 -30.03 -0.61
N GLU A 430 0.78 -30.23 -1.77
CA GLU A 430 1.19 -29.14 -2.65
C GLU A 430 -0.01 -28.42 -3.26
N CYS A 431 -1.06 -29.13 -3.70
CA CYS A 431 -2.29 -28.51 -4.18
C CYS A 431 -2.98 -27.69 -3.09
N PHE A 432 -3.00 -28.17 -1.84
CA PHE A 432 -3.60 -27.46 -0.70
C PHE A 432 -2.84 -26.17 -0.38
N ALA A 433 -1.50 -26.23 -0.36
CA ALA A 433 -0.65 -25.06 -0.20
C ALA A 433 -0.80 -24.07 -1.37
N ALA A 434 -0.85 -24.57 -2.61
CA ALA A 434 -1.07 -23.75 -3.80
C ALA A 434 -2.46 -23.10 -3.80
N TYR A 435 -3.51 -23.81 -3.39
CA TYR A 435 -4.84 -23.24 -3.28
C TYR A 435 -4.88 -22.06 -2.28
N THR A 436 -4.07 -22.15 -1.22
CA THR A 436 -4.00 -21.12 -0.17
C THR A 436 -3.23 -19.87 -0.61
N TYR A 437 -2.13 -20.03 -1.36
CA TYR A 437 -1.19 -18.93 -1.65
C TYR A 437 -0.98 -18.60 -3.13
N GLU A 438 -1.27 -19.53 -4.02
CA GLU A 438 -0.99 -19.48 -5.47
C GLU A 438 -2.24 -19.91 -6.26
N ARG A 439 -3.42 -19.45 -5.79
CA ARG A 439 -4.74 -19.93 -6.24
C ARG A 439 -4.93 -19.83 -7.76
N ASP A 440 -4.51 -18.70 -8.35
CA ASP A 440 -4.63 -18.44 -9.78
C ASP A 440 -3.71 -19.35 -10.60
N LEU A 441 -2.50 -19.64 -10.09
CA LEU A 441 -1.57 -20.57 -10.74
C LEU A 441 -2.15 -21.98 -10.72
N LEU A 442 -2.70 -22.42 -9.59
CA LEU A 442 -3.35 -23.73 -9.48
C LEU A 442 -4.54 -23.84 -10.41
N GLN A 443 -5.45 -22.86 -10.40
CA GLN A 443 -6.63 -22.89 -11.26
C GLN A 443 -6.26 -22.92 -12.75
N LYS A 444 -5.22 -22.18 -13.15
CA LYS A 444 -4.79 -22.08 -14.55
C LYS A 444 -4.07 -23.33 -15.05
N HIS A 445 -3.17 -23.87 -14.25
CA HIS A 445 -2.24 -24.91 -14.70
C HIS A 445 -2.61 -26.31 -14.23
N ASP A 446 -3.37 -26.43 -13.15
CA ASP A 446 -3.89 -27.70 -12.62
C ASP A 446 -5.36 -27.56 -12.16
N PRO A 447 -6.30 -27.37 -13.09
CA PRO A 447 -7.72 -27.20 -12.75
C PRO A 447 -8.31 -28.42 -12.04
N VAL A 448 -7.74 -29.62 -12.25
CA VAL A 448 -8.11 -30.85 -11.55
C VAL A 448 -7.72 -30.76 -10.07
N GLY A 449 -6.46 -30.40 -9.78
CA GLY A 449 -6.00 -30.17 -8.41
C GLY A 449 -6.78 -29.06 -7.71
N TYR A 450 -7.10 -27.97 -8.43
CA TYR A 450 -7.96 -26.90 -7.93
C TYR A 450 -9.36 -27.40 -7.52
N ALA A 451 -10.01 -28.17 -8.40
CA ALA A 451 -11.34 -28.73 -8.14
C ALA A 451 -11.34 -29.75 -7.00
N MET A 452 -10.29 -30.58 -6.91
CA MET A 452 -10.08 -31.51 -5.79
C MET A 452 -10.05 -30.77 -4.45
N ILE A 453 -9.21 -29.72 -4.32
CA ILE A 453 -9.14 -28.97 -3.06
C ILE A 453 -10.46 -28.27 -2.74
N ARG A 454 -11.17 -27.73 -3.74
CA ARG A 454 -12.51 -27.17 -3.53
C ARG A 454 -13.48 -28.19 -2.94
N LYS A 455 -13.56 -29.38 -3.54
CA LYS A 455 -14.43 -30.46 -3.07
C LYS A 455 -14.07 -30.89 -1.65
N VAL A 456 -12.79 -31.11 -1.38
CA VAL A 456 -12.31 -31.46 -0.03
C VAL A 456 -12.68 -30.38 0.98
N ARG A 457 -12.49 -29.09 0.66
CA ARG A 457 -12.87 -28.01 1.57
C ARG A 457 -14.38 -27.96 1.82
N GLU A 458 -15.20 -28.13 0.79
CA GLU A 458 -16.66 -28.17 0.91
C GLU A 458 -17.11 -29.34 1.80
N GLU A 459 -16.58 -30.56 1.60
CA GLU A 459 -16.94 -31.74 2.41
C GLU A 459 -16.44 -31.65 3.86
N LEU A 460 -15.31 -30.98 4.10
CA LEU A 460 -14.76 -30.78 5.43
C LEU A 460 -15.28 -29.51 6.14
N GLY A 461 -16.18 -28.76 5.51
CA GLY A 461 -16.69 -27.50 6.07
C GLY A 461 -15.61 -26.42 6.27
N LEU A 462 -14.54 -26.47 5.47
CA LEU A 462 -13.48 -25.47 5.49
C LEU A 462 -13.89 -24.25 4.64
N PRO A 463 -13.57 -23.01 5.07
CA PRO A 463 -14.04 -21.78 4.43
C PRO A 463 -13.40 -21.48 3.07
#